data_AF-A0A838QRB4-F1
#
_entry.id   AF-A0A838QRB4-F1
#
_cell.length_a   1.000
_cell.length_b   1.000
_cell.length_c   1.000
_cell.angle_alpha   90.00
_cell.angle_beta   90.00
_cell.angle_gamma   90.00
#
_symmetry.space_group_name_H-M   'P 1'
#
loop_
_entity.id
_entity.type
_entity.pdbx_description
1 polymer ?
#
loop_
_entity_poly.entity_id
_entity_poly.type
_entity_poly.pdbx_seq_one_letter_code
_entity_poly.pdbx_strand_id
1 'polypeptide(L)'
;MNRQYAARPSDAFCLAASGSSTDTNIFGIVGPDTAIERSFNPWDYKSPPEVILAMEVAESKTHWMQPGDYDVTTLLAATGRLGDTVKGLLPDRIHVLFADGEVWALSPDTPIDAVKPFFTITGAKAASREESLSKYRVDD
;
A
#
# COMPACT_ATOMS: atom_id res chain seq x y z
N MET A 1 -18.59 -16.27 9.08
CA MET A 1 -19.19 -15.04 8.51
C MET A 1 -19.26 -14.00 9.62
N ASN A 2 -18.69 -12.82 9.35
CA ASN A 2 -18.15 -11.83 10.29
C ASN A 2 -19.22 -11.01 11.05
N ARG A 3 -20.07 -11.66 11.86
CA ARG A 3 -21.14 -11.00 12.65
C ARG A 3 -20.67 -9.91 13.61
N GLN A 4 -19.43 -10.02 14.09
CA GLN A 4 -18.86 -9.11 15.08
C GLN A 4 -18.54 -7.70 14.56
N TYR A 5 -18.59 -7.49 13.23
CA TYR A 5 -18.30 -6.19 12.60
C TYR A 5 -19.56 -5.42 12.21
N ALA A 6 -20.75 -6.04 12.24
CA ALA A 6 -22.00 -5.43 11.80
C ALA A 6 -22.51 -4.29 12.70
N ALA A 7 -22.01 -4.22 13.94
CA ALA A 7 -22.50 -3.26 14.95
C ALA A 7 -21.61 -2.00 15.08
N ARG A 8 -20.57 -1.85 14.25
CA ARG A 8 -19.66 -0.71 14.34
C ARG A 8 -19.91 0.25 13.18
N PRO A 9 -19.97 1.58 13.43
CA PRO A 9 -19.88 2.55 12.35
C PRO A 9 -18.47 2.42 11.76
N SER A 10 -18.36 1.70 10.65
CA SER A 10 -17.21 1.77 9.78
C SER A 10 -17.47 2.93 8.82
N ASP A 11 -16.67 3.98 8.91
CA ASP A 11 -16.60 4.98 7.83
C ASP A 11 -15.93 4.28 6.65
N ALA A 12 -16.73 3.57 5.86
CA ALA A 12 -16.30 2.97 4.62
C ALA A 12 -16.24 4.10 3.58
N PHE A 13 -15.03 4.59 3.31
CA PHE A 13 -14.81 5.58 2.28
C PHE A 13 -14.86 4.89 0.91
N CYS A 14 -15.95 5.13 0.17
CA CYS A 14 -16.06 4.73 -1.22
C CYS A 14 -15.59 5.90 -2.09
N LEU A 15 -14.35 5.83 -2.61
CA LEU A 15 -13.90 6.72 -3.67
C LEU A 15 -14.50 6.24 -4.99
N ALA A 16 -15.81 6.40 -5.16
CA ALA A 16 -16.47 6.10 -6.41
C ALA A 16 -16.05 7.14 -7.46
N ALA A 17 -15.12 6.77 -8.35
CA ALA A 17 -14.98 7.47 -9.61
C ALA A 17 -16.30 7.34 -10.39
N SER A 18 -16.73 8.42 -11.04
CA SER A 18 -17.94 8.43 -11.87
C SER A 18 -17.79 7.47 -13.06
N GLY A 19 -18.14 6.20 -12.85
CA GLY A 19 -18.04 5.12 -13.81
C GLY A 19 -18.21 3.79 -13.10
N SER A 20 -19.08 2.92 -13.62
CA SER A 20 -19.57 1.68 -12.99
C SER A 20 -18.55 0.55 -12.86
N SER A 21 -17.29 0.85 -12.53
CA SER A 21 -16.30 -0.19 -12.22
C SER A 21 -16.44 -0.57 -10.75
N THR A 22 -16.60 -1.87 -10.49
CA THR A 22 -16.56 -2.44 -9.15
C THR A 22 -15.17 -2.97 -8.77
N ASP A 23 -14.18 -2.75 -9.65
CA ASP A 23 -12.80 -3.10 -9.40
C ASP A 23 -12.17 -2.13 -8.38
N THR A 24 -11.39 -2.66 -7.44
CA THR A 24 -10.59 -1.81 -6.54
C THR A 24 -9.35 -1.30 -7.27
N ASN A 25 -8.95 -0.07 -6.94
CA ASN A 25 -7.73 0.56 -7.43
C ASN A 25 -6.70 0.80 -6.32
N ILE A 26 -6.95 0.26 -5.13
CA ILE A 26 -6.04 0.30 -3.99
C ILE A 26 -5.91 -1.13 -3.45
N PHE A 27 -4.68 -1.55 -3.20
CA PHE A 27 -4.36 -2.77 -2.48
C PHE A 27 -3.57 -2.44 -1.23
N GLY A 28 -3.95 -3.06 -0.11
CA GLY A 28 -3.13 -3.08 1.08
C GLY A 28 -1.87 -3.94 0.87
N ILE A 29 -0.89 -3.79 1.76
CA ILE A 29 0.23 -4.74 1.87
C ILE A 29 -0.03 -5.65 3.07
N VAL A 30 -0.15 -6.95 2.80
CA VAL A 30 -0.52 -7.96 3.79
C VAL A 30 0.57 -9.01 3.94
N GLY A 31 0.63 -9.59 5.14
CA GLY A 31 1.57 -10.65 5.50
C GLY A 31 2.34 -10.34 6.79
N PRO A 32 3.32 -11.17 7.15
CA PRO A 32 4.10 -10.99 8.37
C PRO A 32 4.85 -9.65 8.40
N ASP A 33 4.88 -9.01 9.57
CA ASP A 33 5.58 -7.73 9.82
C ASP A 33 5.02 -6.55 9.00
N THR A 34 3.82 -6.67 8.42
CA THR A 34 3.12 -5.56 7.74
C THR A 34 2.15 -4.85 8.68
N ALA A 35 1.72 -3.64 8.33
CA ALA A 35 0.71 -2.92 9.12
C ALA A 35 -0.67 -3.60 9.13
N ILE A 36 -0.96 -4.48 8.14
CA ILE A 36 -2.23 -5.20 7.98
C ILE A 36 -2.05 -6.69 8.33
N GLU A 37 -1.11 -7.02 9.22
CA GLU A 37 -0.97 -8.39 9.72
C GLU A 37 -2.14 -8.74 10.65
N ARG A 38 -2.80 -9.88 10.38
CA ARG A 38 -4.00 -10.34 11.10
C ARG A 38 -3.78 -10.67 12.57
N SER A 39 -2.53 -10.80 13.01
CA SER A 39 -2.15 -11.16 14.38
C SER A 39 -2.10 -9.94 15.31
N PHE A 40 -2.16 -8.71 14.79
CA PHE A 40 -2.06 -7.50 15.62
C PHE A 40 -3.36 -7.19 16.39
N ASN A 41 -3.18 -6.76 17.64
CA ASN A 41 -4.21 -6.05 18.37
C ASN A 41 -4.26 -4.60 17.87
N PRO A 42 -5.35 -4.15 17.21
CA PRO A 42 -5.46 -2.79 16.67
C PRO A 42 -5.43 -1.69 17.74
N TRP A 43 -5.54 -2.05 19.01
CA TRP A 43 -5.54 -1.10 20.14
C TRP A 43 -4.16 -0.84 20.74
N ASP A 44 -3.18 -1.72 20.49
CA ASP A 44 -1.84 -1.63 21.11
C ASP A 44 -0.75 -1.21 20.10
N TYR A 45 -1.08 -1.19 18.81
CA TYR A 45 -0.07 -1.07 17.76
C TYR A 45 -0.11 0.30 17.08
N LYS A 46 0.91 1.12 17.33
CA LYS A 46 1.22 2.29 16.48
C LYS A 46 2.24 1.85 15.44
N SER A 47 1.79 1.71 14.20
CA SER A 47 2.70 1.52 13.07
C SER A 47 3.70 2.67 13.00
N PRO A 48 4.99 2.40 12.70
CA PRO A 48 5.94 3.46 12.36
C PRO A 48 5.36 4.32 11.22
N PRO A 49 5.51 5.65 11.27
CA PRO A 49 4.95 6.55 10.25
C PRO A 49 5.45 6.21 8.83
N GLU A 50 6.66 5.68 8.75
CA GLU A 50 7.36 5.29 7.52
C GLU A 50 6.78 4.02 6.84
N VAL A 51 5.90 3.25 7.49
CA VAL A 51 5.36 2.01 6.88
C VAL A 51 4.34 2.34 5.78
N ILE A 52 4.46 1.69 4.63
CA ILE A 52 3.45 1.72 3.57
C ILE A 52 2.28 0.81 3.96
N LEU A 53 1.08 1.37 4.03
CA LEU A 53 -0.16 0.66 4.29
C LEU A 53 -0.74 0.05 3.01
N ALA A 54 -0.76 0.85 1.95
CA ALA A 54 -1.40 0.52 0.69
C ALA A 54 -0.71 1.22 -0.48
N MET A 55 -0.89 0.65 -1.66
CA MET A 55 -0.45 1.23 -2.92
C MET A 55 -1.59 1.21 -3.91
N GLU A 56 -1.57 2.15 -4.85
CA GLU A 56 -2.50 2.08 -5.96
C GLU A 56 -2.21 0.89 -6.88
N VAL A 57 -3.25 0.46 -7.59
CA VAL A 57 -3.18 -0.62 -8.58
C VAL A 57 -4.07 -0.29 -9.78
N ALA A 58 -3.47 -0.23 -10.96
CA ALA A 58 -4.19 -0.16 -12.22
C ALA A 58 -4.60 -1.53 -12.73
N GLU A 59 -5.75 -1.57 -13.41
CA GLU A 59 -6.26 -2.77 -14.10
C GLU A 59 -6.31 -4.01 -13.20
N SER A 60 -6.63 -3.83 -11.90
CA SER A 60 -6.62 -4.91 -10.91
C SER A 60 -7.52 -6.09 -11.30
N LYS A 61 -8.61 -5.81 -12.03
CA LYS A 61 -9.70 -6.76 -12.36
C LYS A 61 -10.24 -7.47 -11.11
N THR A 62 -10.02 -6.85 -9.95
CA THR A 62 -10.33 -7.41 -8.64
C THR A 62 -11.50 -6.65 -8.08
N HIS A 63 -12.64 -7.33 -7.97
CA HIS A 63 -13.81 -6.75 -7.36
C HIS A 63 -13.50 -6.33 -5.92
N TRP A 64 -13.99 -5.19 -5.45
CA TRP A 64 -13.65 -4.64 -4.12
C TRP A 64 -13.95 -5.56 -2.92
N MET A 65 -14.85 -6.54 -3.08
CA MET A 65 -15.16 -7.57 -2.06
C MET A 65 -14.30 -8.84 -2.15
N GLN A 66 -13.49 -8.99 -3.20
CA GLN A 66 -12.65 -10.16 -3.40
C GLN A 66 -11.26 -9.93 -2.79
N PRO A 67 -10.57 -10.98 -2.35
CA PRO A 67 -9.18 -10.84 -1.93
C PRO A 67 -8.32 -10.42 -3.14
N GLY A 68 -7.34 -9.56 -2.90
CA GLY A 68 -6.38 -9.12 -3.92
C GLY A 68 -5.21 -8.31 -3.41
N ASP A 69 -5.13 -8.02 -2.10
CA ASP A 69 -4.05 -7.26 -1.51
C ASP A 69 -2.66 -7.83 -1.85
N TYR A 70 -1.66 -6.96 -1.85
CA TYR A 70 -0.28 -7.34 -2.14
C TYR A 70 0.29 -8.21 -1.02
N ASP A 71 0.77 -9.40 -1.38
CA ASP A 71 1.53 -10.24 -0.47
C ASP A 71 2.97 -9.69 -0.31
N VAL A 72 3.35 -9.39 0.93
CA VAL A 72 4.65 -8.80 1.24
C VAL A 72 5.82 -9.70 0.83
N THR A 73 5.67 -11.03 0.87
CA THR A 73 6.76 -11.94 0.50
C THR A 73 7.03 -11.87 -1.00
N THR A 74 5.98 -11.69 -1.80
CA THR A 74 6.06 -11.46 -3.24
C THR A 74 6.73 -10.13 -3.55
N LEU A 75 6.35 -9.05 -2.85
CA LEU A 75 6.98 -7.72 -3.03
C LEU A 75 8.46 -7.71 -2.62
N LEU A 76 8.82 -8.41 -1.54
CA LEU A 76 10.22 -8.51 -1.08
C LEU A 76 11.09 -9.34 -2.02
N ALA A 77 10.51 -10.32 -2.72
CA ALA A 77 11.20 -11.14 -3.72
C ALA A 77 11.37 -10.42 -5.07
N ALA A 78 10.59 -9.38 -5.35
CA ALA A 78 10.67 -8.63 -6.59
C ALA A 78 12.02 -7.91 -6.75
N THR A 79 12.44 -7.69 -8.00
CA THR A 79 13.70 -7.01 -8.35
C THR A 79 13.45 -6.05 -9.49
N GLY A 80 14.39 -5.11 -9.73
CA GLY A 80 14.25 -4.11 -10.79
C GLY A 80 13.54 -2.84 -10.31
N ARG A 81 12.58 -2.36 -11.11
CA ARG A 81 11.88 -1.09 -10.87
C ARG A 81 10.52 -1.36 -10.22
N LEU A 82 10.00 -0.38 -9.48
CA LEU A 82 8.69 -0.48 -8.84
C LEU A 82 7.59 -0.75 -9.89
N GLY A 83 7.67 -0.08 -11.05
CA GLY A 83 6.76 -0.25 -12.18
C GLY A 83 6.71 -1.64 -12.81
N ASP A 84 7.75 -2.46 -12.61
CA ASP A 84 7.78 -3.85 -13.08
C ASP A 84 6.89 -4.76 -12.22
N THR A 85 6.60 -4.33 -10.99
CA THR A 85 5.87 -5.12 -9.97
C THR A 85 4.48 -4.54 -9.69
N VAL A 86 4.37 -3.22 -9.65
CA VAL A 86 3.16 -2.47 -9.32
C VAL A 86 2.85 -1.52 -10.47
N LYS A 87 1.59 -1.43 -10.87
CA LYS A 87 1.15 -0.51 -11.92
C LYS A 87 0.29 0.59 -11.30
N GLY A 88 0.71 1.84 -11.47
CA GLY A 88 -0.06 3.01 -11.07
C GLY A 88 -1.21 3.30 -12.02
N LEU A 89 -2.23 4.03 -11.53
CA LEU A 89 -3.37 4.47 -12.36
C LEU A 89 -2.95 5.46 -13.45
N LEU A 90 -1.88 6.21 -13.17
CA LEU A 90 -1.22 7.09 -14.11
C LEU A 90 0.10 6.44 -14.58
N PRO A 91 0.49 6.62 -15.85
CA PRO A 91 1.63 5.92 -16.43
C PRO A 91 2.98 6.37 -15.87
N ASP A 92 3.05 7.55 -15.26
CA ASP A 92 4.28 8.21 -14.82
C ASP A 92 4.49 8.19 -13.30
N ARG A 93 3.55 7.64 -12.53
CA ARG A 93 3.62 7.62 -11.06
C ARG A 93 2.91 6.43 -10.45
N ILE A 94 3.33 6.07 -9.24
CA ILE A 94 2.73 5.07 -8.36
C ILE A 94 2.49 5.73 -7.00
N HIS A 95 1.23 5.89 -6.62
CA HIS A 95 0.85 6.41 -5.31
C HIS A 95 1.01 5.36 -4.20
N VAL A 96 1.71 5.73 -3.13
CA VAL A 96 1.87 4.93 -1.92
C VAL A 96 1.33 5.68 -0.71
N LEU A 97 0.55 5.01 0.13
CA LEU A 97 0.00 5.55 1.37
C LEU A 97 0.85 5.10 2.56
N PHE A 98 1.41 6.05 3.28
CA PHE A 98 2.16 5.81 4.51
C PHE A 98 1.25 5.80 5.75
N ALA A 99 1.75 5.22 6.85
CA ALA A 99 1.00 5.03 8.08
C ALA A 99 0.71 6.33 8.84
N ASP A 100 1.45 7.41 8.55
CA ASP A 100 1.14 8.76 9.03
C ASP A 100 0.06 9.47 8.22
N GLY A 101 -0.46 8.85 7.16
CA GLY A 101 -1.51 9.37 6.31
C GLY A 101 -1.01 10.18 5.12
N GLU A 102 0.30 10.37 4.95
CA GLU A 102 0.83 11.00 3.75
C GLU A 102 0.74 10.05 2.54
N VAL A 103 0.40 10.62 1.38
CA VAL A 103 0.45 9.93 0.09
C VAL A 103 1.59 10.52 -0.71
N TRP A 104 2.47 9.66 -1.22
CA TRP A 104 3.54 10.05 -2.11
C TRP A 104 3.35 9.43 -3.48
N ALA A 105 3.56 10.22 -4.53
CA ALA A 105 3.69 9.73 -5.90
C ALA A 105 5.15 9.39 -6.16
N LEU A 106 5.46 8.12 -6.42
CA LEU A 106 6.79 7.64 -6.77
C LEU A 106 6.89 7.36 -8.26
N SER A 107 8.02 7.67 -8.88
CA SER A 107 8.27 7.29 -10.27
C SER A 107 8.21 5.76 -10.43
N PRO A 108 7.63 5.21 -11.50
CA PRO A 108 7.70 3.79 -11.82
C PRO A 108 9.14 3.28 -11.94
N ASP A 109 10.10 4.17 -12.23
CA ASP A 109 11.52 3.85 -12.32
C ASP A 109 12.24 3.76 -10.95
N THR A 110 11.52 4.02 -9.85
CA THR A 110 12.05 3.86 -8.49
C THR A 110 12.60 2.44 -8.32
N PRO A 111 13.87 2.25 -7.92
CA PRO A 111 14.39 0.92 -7.63
C PRO A 111 13.58 0.27 -6.51
N ILE A 112 13.05 -0.93 -6.73
CA ILE A 112 12.16 -1.56 -5.75
C ILE A 112 12.86 -1.82 -4.42
N ASP A 113 14.17 -2.06 -4.44
CA ASP A 113 14.99 -2.23 -3.24
C ASP A 113 15.03 -0.98 -2.35
N ALA A 114 14.84 0.22 -2.90
CA ALA A 114 14.69 1.44 -2.11
C ALA A 114 13.34 1.51 -1.39
N VAL A 115 12.31 0.84 -1.91
CA VAL A 115 10.94 0.84 -1.36
C VAL A 115 10.73 -0.29 -0.35
N LYS A 116 11.40 -1.44 -0.55
CA LYS A 116 11.26 -2.64 0.29
C LYS A 116 11.30 -2.41 1.81
N PRO A 117 12.18 -1.55 2.37
CA PRO A 117 12.18 -1.31 3.81
C PRO A 117 10.83 -0.86 4.34
N PHE A 118 10.04 -0.14 3.54
CA PHE A 118 8.78 0.44 3.96
C PHE A 118 7.59 -0.52 3.83
N PHE A 119 7.75 -1.69 3.20
CA PHE A 119 6.71 -2.72 3.17
C PHE A 119 6.54 -3.44 4.51
N THR A 120 7.54 -3.36 5.39
CA THR A 120 7.50 -3.97 6.71
C THR A 120 7.75 -2.96 7.82
N ILE A 121 7.16 -3.24 8.98
CA ILE A 121 7.36 -2.50 10.22
C ILE A 121 8.84 -2.46 10.59
N THR A 122 9.52 -3.61 10.56
CA THR A 122 10.91 -3.69 11.03
C THR A 122 11.83 -2.91 10.11
N GLY A 123 11.63 -3.00 8.79
CA GLY A 123 12.39 -2.22 7.82
C GLY A 123 12.14 -0.72 7.97
N ALA A 124 10.87 -0.32 8.11
CA ALA A 124 10.48 1.08 8.20
C ALA A 124 11.01 1.79 9.46
N LYS A 125 11.18 1.06 10.58
CA LYS A 125 11.82 1.61 11.79
C LYS A 125 13.28 1.98 11.60
N ALA A 126 13.95 1.34 10.65
CA ALA A 126 15.38 1.51 10.39
C ALA A 126 15.68 2.38 9.16
N ALA A 127 14.64 2.88 8.48
CA ALA A 127 14.76 3.62 7.23
C ALA A 127 14.10 5.00 7.35
N SER A 128 14.55 5.93 6.53
CA SER A 128 13.95 7.25 6.33
C SER A 128 13.43 7.32 4.90
N ARG A 129 12.12 7.51 4.71
CA ARG A 129 11.54 7.68 3.37
C ARG A 129 12.07 8.93 2.68
N GLU A 130 12.40 9.98 3.44
CA GLU A 130 12.97 11.19 2.86
C GLU A 130 14.37 10.95 2.31
N GLU A 131 15.23 10.26 3.04
CA GLU A 131 16.58 9.95 2.54
C GLU A 131 16.55 8.94 1.38
N SER A 132 15.64 7.97 1.44
CA SER A 132 15.61 6.84 0.51
C SER A 132 14.82 7.12 -0.76
N LEU A 133 13.69 7.85 -0.65
CA LEU A 133 12.66 7.95 -1.68
C LEU A 133 12.43 9.36 -2.23
N SER A 134 12.81 10.44 -1.52
CA SER A 134 12.50 11.83 -1.95
C SER A 134 12.93 12.13 -3.38
N LYS A 135 14.12 11.65 -3.79
CA LYS A 135 14.67 11.83 -5.14
C LYS A 135 13.89 11.13 -6.25
N TYR A 136 12.96 10.25 -5.91
CA TYR A 136 12.08 9.56 -6.86
C TYR A 136 10.63 10.06 -6.79
N ARG A 137 10.34 11.07 -5.95
CA ARG A 137 9.02 11.70 -5.94
C ARG A 137 8.75 12.35 -7.29
N VAL A 138 7.52 12.19 -7.74
CA VAL A 138 6.97 12.92 -8.88
C VAL A 138 6.08 14.01 -8.30
N ASP A 139 6.34 15.25 -8.69
CA ASP A 139 5.47 16.36 -8.30
C ASP A 139 4.14 16.30 -9.08
N ASP A 140 3.08 16.83 -8.47
CA ASP A 140 1.78 17.03 -9.14
C ASP A 140 1.80 18.22 -10.10
#